data_AF-A0A2E6MWH1-F1
#
_entry.id   AF-A0A2E6MWH1-F1
#
_cell.length_a   1.000
_cell.length_b   1.000
_cell.length_c   1.000
_cell.angle_alpha   90.00
_cell.angle_beta   90.00
_cell.angle_gamma   90.00
#
_symmetry.space_group_name_H-M   'P 1'
#
loop_
_entity.id
_entity.type
_entity.pdbx_description
1 polymer ?
#
loop_
_entity_poly.entity_id
_entity_poly.type
_entity_poly.pdbx_seq_one_letter_code
_entity_poly.pdbx_strand_id
1 'polypeptide(L)'
;MTNTRPIAKFVSFLCIILCFAPTVSAKEIDLENLDVSSLIAKMTPLKGTTPAQWRVVWTGDASREATISWTTAEPGKTHVVHYGTESRDSKGQHSMRQACQSNGLHTIIQPTASKDGEPQTSIAPAYYHHARIKGLKPNTRYYFVMESDGQRSRELYFITAPVDGTDFTLIHGGDSRSGHADRSRM
;
A
#
# COMPACT_ATOMS: atom_id res chain seq x y z
N MET A 1 -49.07 34.43 53.51
CA MET A 1 -47.80 33.70 53.65
C MET A 1 -48.13 32.24 53.91
N THR A 2 -47.89 31.37 52.93
CA THR A 2 -47.38 29.98 53.04
C THR A 2 -47.53 29.35 51.65
N ASN A 3 -46.41 29.28 50.96
CA ASN A 3 -46.23 28.82 49.61
C ASN A 3 -45.79 27.35 49.69
N THR A 4 -46.56 26.41 49.15
CA THR A 4 -46.14 25.00 49.04
C THR A 4 -46.35 24.53 47.62
N ARG A 5 -45.26 24.50 46.85
CA ARG A 5 -45.15 23.94 45.50
C ARG A 5 -45.18 22.40 45.56
N PRO A 6 -45.71 21.71 44.53
CA PRO A 6 -45.64 20.26 44.45
C PRO A 6 -44.23 19.79 44.07
N ILE A 7 -43.80 18.70 44.72
CA ILE A 7 -42.53 18.00 44.47
C ILE A 7 -42.66 17.22 43.15
N ALA A 8 -41.96 17.68 42.12
CA ALA A 8 -41.79 16.94 40.88
C ALA A 8 -40.88 15.72 41.14
N LYS A 9 -41.42 14.50 40.99
CA LYS A 9 -40.65 13.26 40.98
C LYS A 9 -39.83 13.21 39.69
N PHE A 10 -38.53 13.49 39.78
CA PHE A 10 -37.58 13.20 38.70
C PHE A 10 -37.39 11.69 38.61
N VAL A 11 -38.02 11.06 37.62
CA VAL A 11 -37.71 9.68 37.24
C VAL A 11 -36.45 9.73 36.41
N SER A 12 -35.32 9.36 37.01
CA SER A 12 -34.05 9.17 36.32
C SER A 12 -34.18 7.93 35.44
N PHE A 13 -34.26 8.11 34.12
CA PHE A 13 -34.23 7.02 33.15
C PHE A 13 -32.76 6.70 32.85
N LEU A 14 -32.23 5.67 33.50
CA LEU A 14 -30.90 5.14 33.23
C LEU A 14 -30.93 4.37 31.90
N CYS A 15 -30.65 5.06 30.79
CA CYS A 15 -30.39 4.41 29.50
C CYS A 15 -29.03 3.69 29.56
N ILE A 16 -29.04 2.39 29.87
CA ILE A 16 -27.90 1.51 29.69
C ILE A 16 -27.74 1.27 28.19
N ILE A 17 -26.85 2.04 27.54
CA ILE A 17 -26.41 1.76 26.17
C ILE A 17 -25.47 0.55 26.25
N LEU A 18 -26.02 -0.63 25.96
CA LEU A 18 -25.24 -1.83 25.70
C LEU A 18 -24.49 -1.63 24.38
N CYS A 19 -23.29 -1.07 24.45
CA CYS A 19 -22.33 -1.08 23.34
C CYS A 19 -21.89 -2.52 23.08
N PHE A 20 -22.65 -3.26 22.27
CA PHE A 20 -22.15 -4.45 21.60
C PHE A 20 -21.15 -4.00 20.54
N ALA A 21 -19.91 -3.71 20.95
CA ALA A 21 -18.81 -3.70 20.00
C ALA A 21 -18.66 -5.13 19.48
N PRO A 22 -18.81 -5.39 18.16
CA PRO A 22 -18.46 -6.69 17.64
C PRO A 22 -16.96 -6.87 17.89
N THR A 23 -16.62 -7.73 18.85
CA THR A 23 -15.26 -8.23 18.99
C THR A 23 -14.96 -8.99 17.70
N VAL A 24 -14.28 -8.34 16.76
CA VAL A 24 -13.58 -9.03 15.68
C VAL A 24 -12.52 -9.88 16.37
N SER A 25 -12.89 -11.12 16.69
CA SER A 25 -11.95 -12.15 17.06
C SER A 25 -11.21 -12.49 15.77
N ALA A 26 -10.00 -11.96 15.62
CA ALA A 26 -9.07 -12.47 14.63
C ALA A 26 -8.88 -13.96 14.96
N LYS A 27 -9.32 -14.84 14.05
CA LYS A 27 -8.94 -16.25 14.14
C LYS A 27 -7.42 -16.28 14.23
N GLU A 28 -6.91 -16.95 15.24
CA GLU A 28 -5.48 -17.22 15.38
C GLU A 28 -5.06 -17.98 14.12
N ILE A 29 -4.38 -17.27 13.21
CA ILE A 29 -3.87 -17.87 11.99
C ILE A 29 -2.66 -18.69 12.43
N ASP A 30 -2.71 -19.99 12.19
CA ASP A 30 -1.56 -20.86 12.35
C ASP A 30 -0.49 -20.45 11.32
N LEU A 31 0.48 -19.66 11.79
CA LEU A 31 1.56 -19.13 10.97
C LEU A 31 2.53 -20.24 10.54
N GLU A 32 2.58 -21.38 11.24
CA GLU A 32 3.44 -22.51 10.88
C GLU A 32 2.91 -23.24 9.64
N ASN A 33 1.60 -23.23 9.45
CA ASN A 33 0.90 -23.85 8.32
C ASN A 33 0.51 -22.85 7.22
N LEU A 34 1.04 -21.61 7.27
CA LEU A 34 0.79 -20.63 6.23
C LEU A 34 1.45 -21.10 4.91
N ASP A 35 0.65 -21.32 3.87
CA ASP A 35 1.17 -21.64 2.54
C ASP A 35 1.77 -20.39 1.88
N VAL A 36 2.98 -20.05 2.32
CA VAL A 36 3.78 -18.93 1.81
C VAL A 36 4.01 -19.08 0.30
N SER A 37 4.16 -20.31 -0.19
CA SER A 37 4.41 -20.59 -1.61
C SER A 37 3.24 -20.12 -2.48
N SER A 38 1.99 -20.40 -2.08
CA SER A 38 0.84 -19.91 -2.86
C SER A 38 0.63 -18.39 -2.74
N LEU A 39 1.02 -17.78 -1.62
CA LEU A 39 1.01 -16.31 -1.49
C LEU A 39 2.04 -15.67 -2.42
N ILE A 40 3.26 -16.20 -2.47
CA ILE A 40 4.32 -15.74 -3.38
C ILE A 40 3.92 -15.95 -4.84
N ALA A 41 3.30 -17.08 -5.17
CA ALA A 41 2.85 -17.38 -6.54
C ALA A 41 1.81 -16.37 -7.07
N LYS A 42 1.10 -15.66 -6.18
CA LYS A 42 0.15 -14.59 -6.55
C LYS A 42 0.83 -13.24 -6.76
N MET A 43 2.08 -13.08 -6.35
CA MET A 43 2.83 -11.85 -6.55
C MET A 43 3.36 -11.77 -7.99
N THR A 44 3.37 -10.57 -8.56
CA THR A 44 4.03 -10.35 -9.85
C THR A 44 5.52 -10.64 -9.71
N PRO A 45 6.07 -11.59 -10.49
CA PRO A 45 7.48 -11.93 -10.39
C PRO A 45 8.35 -10.75 -10.83
N LEU A 46 9.46 -10.54 -10.13
CA LEU A 46 10.46 -9.56 -10.53
C LEU A 46 11.28 -10.14 -11.68
N LYS A 47 10.92 -9.81 -12.93
CA LYS A 47 11.56 -10.35 -14.14
C LYS A 47 11.65 -9.29 -15.24
N GLY A 48 12.83 -9.17 -15.85
CA GLY A 48 13.11 -8.18 -16.90
C GLY A 48 12.65 -6.78 -16.51
N THR A 49 11.95 -6.11 -17.43
CA THR A 49 11.34 -4.79 -17.21
C THR A 49 9.87 -4.86 -16.76
N THR A 50 9.33 -6.03 -16.41
CA THR A 50 7.95 -6.14 -15.91
C THR A 50 7.81 -5.39 -14.59
N PRO A 51 6.88 -4.41 -14.48
CA PRO A 51 6.65 -3.72 -13.22
C PRO A 51 6.20 -4.70 -12.13
N ALA A 52 6.90 -4.73 -10.99
CA ALA A 52 6.57 -5.50 -9.80
C ALA A 52 6.63 -4.64 -8.54
N GLN A 53 6.23 -5.20 -7.38
CA GLN A 53 6.33 -4.55 -6.06
C GLN A 53 5.73 -3.13 -6.02
N TRP A 54 4.51 -3.01 -6.54
CA TRP A 54 3.84 -1.74 -6.76
C TRP A 54 3.46 -1.03 -5.46
N ARG A 55 3.59 0.29 -5.43
CA ARG A 55 3.30 1.13 -4.27
C ARG A 55 2.70 2.45 -4.73
N VAL A 56 1.73 2.95 -3.97
CA VAL A 56 1.30 4.35 -4.00
C VAL A 56 1.79 4.99 -2.72
N VAL A 57 2.51 6.09 -2.84
CA VAL A 57 3.19 6.75 -1.72
C VAL A 57 2.79 8.21 -1.67
N TRP A 58 2.44 8.69 -0.48
CA TRP A 58 2.17 10.09 -0.20
C TRP A 58 3.31 10.67 0.64
N THR A 59 3.91 11.75 0.16
CA THR A 59 5.00 12.48 0.85
C THR A 59 4.66 13.96 1.09
N GLY A 60 3.52 14.42 0.59
CA GLY A 60 3.09 15.83 0.63
C GLY A 60 1.58 15.93 0.66
N ASP A 61 0.99 16.80 -0.17
CA ASP A 61 -0.47 16.99 -0.24
C ASP A 61 -1.15 15.73 -0.82
N ALA A 62 -1.63 14.85 0.06
CA ALA A 62 -2.29 13.61 -0.33
C ALA A 62 -3.62 13.79 -1.08
N SER A 63 -4.18 15.00 -1.05
CA SER A 63 -5.40 15.33 -1.79
C SER A 63 -5.12 15.67 -3.26
N ARG A 64 -3.88 16.06 -3.59
CA ARG A 64 -3.51 16.57 -4.93
C ARG A 64 -2.28 15.91 -5.54
N GLU A 65 -1.54 15.12 -4.77
CA GLU A 65 -0.30 14.51 -5.21
C GLU A 65 -0.22 13.04 -4.78
N ALA A 66 0.39 12.21 -5.61
CA ALA A 66 0.73 10.83 -5.30
C ALA A 66 1.99 10.40 -6.07
N THR A 67 2.84 9.60 -5.45
CA THR A 67 3.98 8.96 -6.12
C THR A 67 3.65 7.50 -6.38
N ILE A 68 3.64 7.11 -7.64
CA ILE A 68 3.54 5.71 -8.03
C ILE A 68 4.97 5.15 -8.13
N SER A 69 5.23 4.08 -7.40
CA SER A 69 6.52 3.41 -7.35
C SER A 69 6.39 1.95 -7.72
N TRP A 70 7.35 1.45 -8.50
CA TRP A 70 7.51 0.03 -8.78
C TRP A 70 8.97 -0.32 -8.95
N THR A 71 9.22 -1.61 -9.07
CA THR A 71 10.55 -2.18 -9.23
C THR A 71 10.59 -3.10 -10.46
N THR A 72 11.72 -3.12 -11.16
CA THR A 72 12.05 -4.05 -12.26
C THR A 72 13.35 -4.80 -11.96
N ALA A 73 13.56 -5.95 -12.61
CA ALA A 73 14.80 -6.73 -12.46
C ALA A 73 15.94 -6.13 -13.30
N GLU A 74 15.60 -5.44 -14.38
CA GLU A 74 16.52 -4.78 -15.29
C GLU A 74 16.27 -3.27 -15.30
N PRO A 75 17.30 -2.43 -15.56
CA PRO A 75 17.17 -0.98 -15.44
C PRO A 75 16.13 -0.38 -16.37
N GLY A 76 15.93 -0.97 -17.56
CA GLY A 76 15.07 -0.43 -18.60
C GLY A 76 15.52 0.94 -19.12
N LYS A 77 14.69 1.54 -19.98
CA LYS A 77 14.96 2.87 -20.58
C LYS A 77 13.80 3.84 -20.39
N THR A 78 12.57 3.36 -20.52
CA THR A 78 11.36 4.18 -20.53
C THR A 78 10.38 3.69 -19.48
N HIS A 79 9.95 4.59 -18.61
CA HIS A 79 9.11 4.28 -17.44
C HIS A 79 8.01 5.33 -17.34
N VAL A 80 6.75 4.90 -17.44
CA VAL A 80 5.60 5.80 -17.54
C VAL A 80 4.43 5.23 -16.76
N VAL A 81 3.70 6.09 -16.06
CA VAL A 81 2.38 5.79 -15.52
C VAL A 81 1.34 6.36 -16.46
N HIS A 82 0.37 5.54 -16.86
CA HIS A 82 -0.85 5.95 -17.54
C HIS A 82 -1.97 5.98 -16.50
N TYR A 83 -2.75 7.05 -16.42
CA TYR A 83 -3.77 7.19 -15.37
C TYR A 83 -4.96 8.06 -15.77
N GLY A 84 -6.10 7.86 -15.11
CA GLY A 84 -7.34 8.60 -15.39
C GLY A 84 -8.43 8.30 -14.35
N THR A 85 -9.55 9.03 -14.42
CA THR A 85 -10.70 8.83 -13.51
C THR A 85 -11.66 7.75 -13.99
N GLU A 86 -11.44 7.21 -15.18
CA GLU A 86 -12.20 6.10 -15.75
C GLU A 86 -11.29 4.88 -15.90
N SER A 87 -11.85 3.70 -15.60
CA SER A 87 -11.20 2.44 -15.89
C SER A 87 -11.10 2.25 -17.41
N ARG A 88 -9.95 1.75 -17.83
CA ARG A 88 -9.61 1.48 -19.23
C ARG A 88 -8.99 0.10 -19.41
N ASP A 89 -8.95 -0.73 -18.37
CA ASP A 89 -8.19 -1.98 -18.35
C ASP A 89 -6.68 -1.78 -18.57
N SER A 90 -5.89 -2.86 -18.50
CA SER A 90 -4.43 -2.79 -18.62
C SER A 90 -3.90 -2.33 -19.99
N LYS A 91 -4.71 -2.48 -21.05
CA LYS A 91 -4.35 -2.21 -22.44
C LYS A 91 -4.98 -0.91 -22.95
N GLY A 92 -6.08 -0.46 -22.37
CA GLY A 92 -6.73 0.75 -22.81
C GLY A 92 -5.90 2.01 -22.60
N GLN A 93 -6.33 3.06 -23.27
CA GLN A 93 -5.66 4.35 -23.28
C GLN A 93 -6.26 5.23 -22.19
N HIS A 94 -5.55 5.38 -21.08
CA HIS A 94 -5.89 6.39 -20.08
C HIS A 94 -5.65 7.81 -20.62
N SER A 95 -6.38 8.78 -20.08
CA SER A 95 -6.36 10.17 -20.56
C SER A 95 -5.09 10.94 -20.22
N MET A 96 -4.37 10.53 -19.17
CA MET A 96 -3.17 11.22 -18.70
C MET A 96 -1.99 10.26 -18.57
N ARG A 97 -0.79 10.83 -18.66
CA ARG A 97 0.48 10.10 -18.57
C ARG A 97 1.50 10.89 -17.77
N GLN A 98 2.30 10.20 -16.97
CA GLN A 98 3.40 10.77 -16.20
C GLN A 98 4.65 9.91 -16.38
N ALA A 99 5.68 10.47 -17.02
CA ALA A 99 6.99 9.83 -17.06
C ALA A 99 7.64 9.86 -15.67
N CYS A 100 8.42 8.83 -15.36
CA CYS A 100 9.20 8.78 -14.12
C CYS A 100 10.22 9.92 -14.08
N GLN A 101 10.31 10.57 -12.92
CA GLN A 101 11.30 11.61 -12.66
C GLN A 101 12.48 11.10 -11.83
N SER A 102 12.38 9.90 -11.24
CA SER A 102 13.47 9.26 -10.53
C SER A 102 13.49 7.76 -10.83
N ASN A 103 14.66 7.27 -11.22
CA ASN A 103 14.94 5.86 -11.47
C ASN A 103 16.31 5.55 -10.89
N GLY A 104 16.54 4.32 -10.43
CA GLY A 104 17.86 3.94 -9.90
C GLY A 104 17.97 2.50 -9.46
N LEU A 105 19.19 2.09 -9.09
CA LEU A 105 19.48 0.76 -8.57
C LEU A 105 19.19 0.71 -7.06
N HIS A 106 18.52 -0.35 -6.61
CA HIS A 106 18.54 -0.76 -5.21
C HIS A 106 19.90 -1.36 -4.88
N THR A 107 20.75 -0.59 -4.21
CA THR A 107 22.05 -1.08 -3.74
C THR A 107 21.85 -1.91 -2.49
N ILE A 108 21.73 -3.24 -2.64
CA ILE A 108 21.84 -4.18 -1.52
C ILE A 108 23.23 -4.83 -1.62
N ILE A 109 24.18 -4.31 -0.86
CA ILE A 109 25.47 -4.98 -0.65
C ILE A 109 25.27 -5.92 0.52
N GLN A 110 25.37 -7.23 0.28
CA GLN A 110 25.43 -8.20 1.37
C GLN A 110 26.85 -8.11 1.99
N PRO A 111 27.00 -7.89 3.30
CA PRO A 111 28.30 -7.99 3.95
C PRO A 111 28.85 -9.40 3.72
N THR A 112 30.09 -9.49 3.22
CA THR A 112 30.81 -10.74 2.87
C THR A 112 31.20 -11.59 4.08
N ALA A 113 30.44 -11.55 5.18
CA ALA A 113 30.71 -12.39 6.34
C ALA A 113 30.04 -13.76 6.12
N SER A 114 30.65 -14.60 5.27
CA SER A 114 30.39 -16.03 5.32
C SER A 114 31.01 -16.56 6.62
N LYS A 115 30.19 -17.18 7.48
CA LYS A 115 30.72 -17.87 8.66
C LYS A 115 31.61 -19.07 8.29
N ASP A 116 31.51 -19.57 7.06
CA ASP A 116 32.10 -20.86 6.68
C ASP A 116 32.76 -20.90 5.28
N GLY A 117 33.26 -19.78 4.76
CA GLY A 117 34.10 -19.78 3.56
C GLY A 117 33.41 -20.08 2.21
N GLU A 118 32.10 -20.31 2.21
CA GLU A 118 31.32 -20.44 0.97
C GLU A 118 31.16 -19.08 0.25
N PRO A 119 31.36 -19.00 -1.08
CA PRO A 119 31.11 -17.80 -1.86
C PRO A 119 29.64 -17.40 -1.76
N GLN A 120 29.38 -16.25 -1.16
CA GLN A 120 28.02 -15.73 -1.07
C GLN A 120 27.53 -15.32 -2.47
N THR A 121 26.42 -15.92 -2.92
CA THR A 121 25.74 -15.55 -4.16
C THR A 121 25.42 -14.07 -4.16
N SER A 122 25.89 -13.33 -5.17
CA SER A 122 25.52 -11.92 -5.35
C SER A 122 24.00 -11.80 -5.37
N ILE A 123 23.46 -10.88 -4.57
CA ILE A 123 22.03 -10.56 -4.62
C ILE A 123 21.76 -9.97 -6.01
N ALA A 124 20.78 -10.54 -6.72
CA ALA A 124 20.38 -10.02 -8.03
C ALA A 124 19.98 -8.54 -7.91
N PRO A 125 20.42 -7.67 -8.84
CA PRO A 125 20.07 -6.26 -8.80
C PRO A 125 18.55 -6.07 -8.99
N ALA A 126 18.04 -4.96 -8.45
CA ALA A 126 16.66 -4.53 -8.65
C ALA A 126 16.64 -3.01 -8.83
N TYR A 127 15.75 -2.50 -9.67
CA TYR A 127 15.73 -1.09 -10.06
C TYR A 127 14.40 -0.45 -9.70
N TYR A 128 14.42 0.70 -9.04
CA TYR A 128 13.21 1.44 -8.70
C TYR A 128 12.88 2.48 -9.76
N HIS A 129 11.58 2.78 -9.88
CA HIS A 129 11.02 3.79 -10.75
C HIS A 129 9.95 4.58 -10.00
N HIS A 130 9.99 5.90 -10.09
CA HIS A 130 9.09 6.80 -9.38
C HIS A 130 8.49 7.83 -10.34
N ALA A 131 7.16 7.81 -10.44
CA ALA A 131 6.36 8.81 -11.12
C ALA A 131 5.54 9.59 -10.09
N ARG A 132 5.97 10.81 -9.77
CA ARG A 132 5.20 11.74 -8.96
C ARG A 132 4.17 12.44 -9.85
N ILE A 133 2.91 12.28 -9.49
CA ILE A 133 1.76 12.91 -10.13
C ILE A 133 1.28 14.06 -9.25
N LYS A 134 0.97 15.20 -9.85
CA LYS A 134 0.46 16.41 -9.17
C LYS A 134 -0.83 16.89 -9.81
N GLY A 135 -1.53 17.81 -9.15
CA GLY A 135 -2.76 18.42 -9.66
C GLY A 135 -3.93 17.43 -9.73
N LEU A 136 -3.89 16.37 -8.92
CA LEU A 136 -4.99 15.44 -8.80
C LEU A 136 -6.19 16.13 -8.15
N LYS A 137 -7.39 15.68 -8.51
CA LYS A 137 -8.61 16.10 -7.84
C LYS A 137 -8.67 15.41 -6.46
N PRO A 138 -8.99 16.14 -5.38
CA PRO A 138 -9.25 15.56 -4.07
C PRO A 138 -10.40 14.56 -4.09
N ASN A 139 -10.40 13.62 -3.13
CA ASN A 139 -11.45 12.61 -2.95
C ASN A 139 -11.87 11.91 -4.26
N THR A 140 -10.90 11.59 -5.11
CA THR A 140 -11.17 11.09 -6.47
C THR A 140 -10.43 9.78 -6.69
N ARG A 141 -11.16 8.80 -7.22
CA ARG A 141 -10.56 7.53 -7.67
C ARG A 141 -9.81 7.74 -8.98
N TYR A 142 -8.55 7.33 -8.99
CA TYR A 142 -7.71 7.27 -10.17
C TYR A 142 -7.31 5.84 -10.47
N TYR A 143 -7.64 5.38 -11.67
CA TYR A 143 -7.15 4.13 -12.24
C TYR A 143 -5.80 4.38 -12.90
N PHE A 144 -4.88 3.43 -12.80
CA PHE A 144 -3.56 3.56 -13.37
C PHE A 144 -2.93 2.23 -13.78
N VAL A 145 -2.01 2.33 -14.73
CA VAL A 145 -1.15 1.24 -15.23
C VAL A 145 0.29 1.75 -15.27
N MET A 146 1.21 0.95 -14.75
CA MET A 146 2.65 1.21 -14.87
C MET A 146 3.15 0.53 -16.14
N GLU A 147 3.96 1.23 -16.92
CA GLU A 147 4.61 0.72 -18.12
C GLU A 147 6.13 0.89 -18.00
N SER A 148 6.88 -0.15 -18.37
CA SER A 148 8.34 -0.11 -18.47
C SER A 148 8.78 -0.85 -19.72
N ASP A 149 9.32 -0.10 -20.69
CA ASP A 149 9.72 -0.62 -22.02
C ASP A 149 8.66 -1.50 -22.68
N GLY A 150 7.41 -1.02 -22.68
CA GLY A 150 6.26 -1.71 -23.26
C GLY A 150 5.64 -2.81 -22.39
N GLN A 151 6.30 -3.23 -21.29
CA GLN A 151 5.71 -4.15 -20.31
C GLN A 151 4.78 -3.41 -19.37
N ARG A 152 3.55 -3.89 -19.22
CA ARG A 152 2.51 -3.24 -18.41
C ARG A 152 2.12 -4.05 -17.19
N SER A 153 1.80 -3.36 -16.11
CA SER A 153 1.08 -3.95 -14.97
C SER A 153 -0.38 -4.24 -15.34
N ARG A 154 -1.08 -4.98 -14.48
CA ARG A 154 -2.55 -4.90 -14.44
C ARG A 154 -3.00 -3.47 -14.10
N GLU A 155 -4.26 -3.16 -14.38
CA GLU A 155 -4.87 -1.91 -13.90
C GLU A 155 -5.04 -1.98 -12.37
N LEU A 156 -4.68 -0.89 -11.72
CA LEU A 156 -4.83 -0.66 -10.28
C LEU A 156 -5.58 0.65 -10.08
N TYR A 157 -5.98 0.94 -8.85
CA TYR A 157 -6.50 2.26 -8.52
C TYR A 157 -6.08 2.71 -7.13
N PHE A 158 -6.13 4.01 -6.91
CA PHE A 158 -6.07 4.64 -5.60
C PHE A 158 -7.11 5.75 -5.51
N ILE A 159 -7.35 6.25 -4.30
CA ILE A 159 -8.24 7.38 -4.05
C ILE A 159 -7.40 8.46 -3.36
N THR A 160 -7.43 9.68 -3.86
CA THR A 160 -6.79 10.83 -3.20
C THR A 160 -7.52 11.18 -1.91
N ALA A 161 -6.80 11.73 -0.94
CA ALA A 161 -7.42 12.21 0.29
C ALA A 161 -8.42 13.35 0.00
N PRO A 162 -9.46 13.52 0.83
CA PRO A 162 -10.29 14.72 0.78
C PRO A 162 -9.53 15.93 1.33
N VAL A 163 -9.91 17.15 0.90
CA VAL A 163 -9.17 18.40 1.24
C VAL A 163 -9.28 18.76 2.71
N ASP A 164 -10.43 18.49 3.29
CA ASP A 164 -10.78 18.77 4.68
C ASP A 164 -10.17 17.74 5.67
N GLY A 165 -9.52 16.68 5.16
CA GLY A 165 -8.90 15.66 5.98
C GLY A 165 -9.92 14.84 6.80
N THR A 166 -11.17 14.77 6.34
CA THR A 166 -12.23 13.98 6.97
C THR A 166 -12.33 12.58 6.33
N ASP A 167 -13.18 11.71 6.86
CA ASP A 167 -13.59 10.45 6.22
C ASP A 167 -12.44 9.51 5.76
N PHE A 168 -11.36 9.41 6.55
CA PHE A 168 -10.29 8.46 6.29
C PHE A 168 -10.05 7.53 7.49
N THR A 169 -9.55 6.34 7.19
CA THR A 169 -9.07 5.38 8.19
C THR A 169 -7.60 5.12 7.94
N LEU A 170 -6.80 5.17 9.01
CA LEU A 170 -5.37 4.86 8.96
C LEU A 170 -5.12 3.51 9.63
N ILE A 171 -4.53 2.58 8.88
CA ILE A 171 -3.96 1.35 9.43
C ILE A 171 -2.54 1.67 9.87
N HIS A 172 -2.24 1.47 11.15
CA HIS A 172 -0.89 1.62 11.70
C HIS A 172 -0.37 0.25 12.15
N GLY A 173 0.93 0.01 11.94
CA GLY A 173 1.58 -1.24 12.29
C GLY A 173 3.09 -1.14 12.10
N GLY A 174 3.82 -1.99 12.81
CA GLY A 174 5.27 -2.11 12.75
C GLY A 174 5.69 -3.56 12.53
N ASP A 175 6.97 -3.77 12.21
CA ASP A 175 7.60 -5.10 12.14
C ASP A 175 6.92 -6.15 11.24
N SER A 176 6.24 -5.71 10.18
CA SER A 176 5.58 -6.54 9.15
C SER A 176 6.55 -7.32 8.24
N ARG A 177 7.77 -7.61 8.70
CA ARG A 177 8.82 -8.26 7.92
C ARG A 177 8.47 -9.72 7.63
N SER A 178 8.64 -10.21 6.41
CA SER A 178 8.49 -11.65 6.07
C SER A 178 9.45 -12.57 6.83
N GLY A 179 9.27 -13.90 6.76
CA GLY A 179 10.20 -14.88 7.37
C GLY A 179 9.99 -15.08 8.87
N HIS A 180 8.75 -15.03 9.33
CA HIS A 180 8.41 -15.19 10.75
C HIS A 180 8.92 -16.53 11.33
N ALA A 181 8.74 -17.63 10.59
CA ALA A 181 9.16 -18.97 11.01
C ALA A 181 10.68 -19.16 11.12
N ASP A 182 11.49 -18.42 10.35
CA ASP A 182 12.95 -18.47 10.46
C ASP A 182 13.44 -17.68 11.68
N ARG A 183 12.70 -16.66 12.11
CA ARG A 183 13.06 -15.80 13.24
C ARG A 183 12.55 -16.30 14.60
N SER A 184 11.59 -17.21 14.61
CA SER A 184 11.12 -17.85 15.85
C SER A 184 12.04 -18.98 16.32
N ARG A 185 13.01 -19.40 15.48
CA ARG A 185 14.04 -20.39 15.80
C ARG A 185 15.18 -19.70 16.56
N MET A 186 14.98 -19.44 17.86
CA MET A 186 16.06 -19.13 18.80
C MET A 186 16.36 -20.34 19.68
#